data_AF-A0A3A4KPL5-F1
#
_entry.id   AF-A0A3A4KPL5-F1
#
_cell.length_a   1.000
_cell.length_b   1.000
_cell.length_c   1.000
_cell.angle_alpha   90.00
_cell.angle_beta   90.00
_cell.angle_gamma   90.00
#
_symmetry.space_group_name_H-M   'P 1'
#
loop_
_entity.id
_entity.type
_entity.pdbx_description
1 polymer ?
#
loop_
_entity_poly.entity_id
_entity_poly.type
_entity_poly.pdbx_seq_one_letter_code
_entity_poly.pdbx_strand_id
1 'polypeptide(L)'
;MVDSAAREPVMISLGPPARRSLTEGLIRGIGAAEALELDRMSESAIADFLAEIVHAETGFVARTDSGGSALAIVAGTVAALCGEDIRRALRDPDLVFLRGLKPSAIEATRAVLLAVETGAPETVASALAPLNSR
;
A
#
# COMPACT_ATOMS: atom_id res chain seq x y z
N MET A 1 24.34 52.20 7.27
CA MET A 1 23.07 52.06 6.53
C MET A 1 22.79 50.57 6.48
N VAL A 2 21.84 50.13 7.29
CA VAL A 2 21.47 48.72 7.49
C VAL A 2 20.33 48.38 6.53
N ASP A 3 20.39 47.23 5.86
CA ASP A 3 19.21 46.65 5.18
C ASP A 3 19.22 45.14 5.45
N SER A 4 18.53 44.74 6.52
CA SER A 4 18.18 43.35 6.80
C SER A 4 16.82 43.10 6.15
N ALA A 5 16.82 42.46 4.99
CA ALA A 5 15.61 41.94 4.38
C ALA A 5 15.00 40.86 5.30
N ALA A 6 13.94 41.22 6.01
CA ALA A 6 13.13 40.29 6.80
C ALA A 6 12.47 39.29 5.84
N ARG A 7 12.95 38.04 5.84
CA ARG A 7 12.22 36.92 5.24
C ARG A 7 11.01 36.63 6.11
N GLU A 8 9.83 36.97 5.62
CA GLU A 8 8.57 36.59 6.27
C GLU A 8 8.48 35.06 6.36
N PRO A 9 8.18 34.48 7.52
CA PRO A 9 7.99 33.04 7.65
C PRO A 9 6.71 32.63 6.92
N VAL A 10 6.86 31.81 5.88
CA VAL A 10 5.74 31.14 5.21
C VAL A 10 5.13 30.16 6.22
N MET A 11 3.94 30.48 6.73
CA MET A 11 3.13 29.53 7.49
C MET A 11 2.66 28.43 6.53
N ILE A 12 3.34 27.29 6.55
CA ILE A 12 2.81 26.07 5.95
C ILE A 12 1.72 25.57 6.88
N SER A 13 0.45 25.81 6.51
CA SER A 13 -0.67 25.10 7.12
C SER A 13 -0.59 23.63 6.74
N LEU A 14 0.02 22.82 7.59
CA LEU A 14 -0.14 21.38 7.59
C LEU A 14 -1.56 21.10 8.08
N GLY A 15 -2.53 21.06 7.16
CA GLY A 15 -3.86 20.54 7.47
C GLY A 15 -3.76 19.13 8.06
N PRO A 16 -4.72 18.70 8.89
CA PRO A 16 -4.74 17.33 9.39
C PRO A 16 -4.66 16.37 8.19
N PRO A 17 -3.85 15.30 8.26
CA PRO A 17 -3.67 14.40 7.13
C PRO A 17 -5.04 13.90 6.66
N ALA A 18 -5.22 13.87 5.34
CA ALA A 18 -6.40 13.28 4.70
C ALA A 18 -6.74 11.95 5.39
N ARG A 19 -8.03 11.67 5.57
CA ARG A 19 -8.51 10.38 6.10
C ARG A 19 -7.68 9.27 5.46
N ARG A 20 -6.90 8.57 6.28
CA ARG A 20 -5.83 7.67 5.82
C ARG A 20 -6.48 6.56 5.00
N SER A 21 -6.37 6.67 3.69
CA SER A 21 -6.93 5.71 2.74
C SER A 21 -5.89 4.65 2.42
N LEU A 22 -6.34 3.40 2.39
CA LEU A 22 -5.50 2.26 2.03
C LEU A 22 -5.17 2.23 0.54
N THR A 23 -6.02 2.82 -0.29
CA THR A 23 -5.99 2.70 -1.76
C THR A 23 -5.64 4.01 -2.45
N GLU A 24 -5.83 5.15 -1.79
CA GLU A 24 -5.50 6.46 -2.35
C GLU A 24 -4.00 6.56 -2.66
N GLY A 25 -3.69 6.86 -3.93
CA GLY A 25 -2.31 6.92 -4.44
C GLY A 25 -1.55 5.59 -4.41
N LEU A 26 -2.23 4.46 -4.22
CA LEU A 26 -1.59 3.13 -4.22
C LEU A 26 -1.31 2.64 -5.65
N ILE A 27 -2.25 2.86 -6.57
CA ILE A 27 -2.14 2.40 -7.96
C ILE A 27 -1.26 3.35 -8.76
N ARG A 28 -0.27 2.79 -9.48
CA ARG A 28 0.65 3.54 -10.35
C ARG A 28 0.81 2.83 -11.70
N GLY A 29 1.18 3.58 -12.73
CA GLY A 29 1.63 2.98 -13.99
C GLY A 29 2.99 2.30 -13.82
N ILE A 30 3.29 1.34 -14.69
CA ILE A 30 4.56 0.60 -14.67
C ILE A 30 5.75 1.56 -14.76
N GLY A 31 6.65 1.47 -13.77
CA GLY A 31 7.86 2.27 -13.67
C GLY A 31 9.13 1.48 -14.04
N ALA A 32 10.27 2.18 -14.02
CA ALA A 32 11.58 1.58 -14.22
C ALA A 32 12.19 0.97 -12.93
N ALA A 33 11.52 1.13 -11.79
CA ALA A 33 11.98 0.63 -10.50
C ALA A 33 11.79 -0.90 -10.39
N GLU A 34 12.54 -1.51 -9.48
CA GLU A 34 12.36 -2.91 -9.12
C GLU A 34 11.01 -3.09 -8.42
N ALA A 35 10.23 -4.06 -8.91
CA ALA A 35 8.91 -4.38 -8.40
C ALA A 35 8.77 -5.89 -8.23
N LEU A 36 8.01 -6.29 -7.22
CA LEU A 36 7.65 -7.67 -6.97
C LEU A 36 6.60 -8.13 -8.00
N GLU A 37 7.02 -8.94 -8.97
CA GLU A 37 6.19 -9.46 -10.05
C GLU A 37 5.21 -10.54 -9.54
N LEU A 38 4.05 -10.13 -9.01
CA LEU A 38 3.12 -11.02 -8.32
C LEU A 38 2.65 -12.19 -9.20
N ASP A 39 2.36 -11.90 -10.47
CA ASP A 39 1.82 -12.90 -11.41
C ASP A 39 2.88 -13.93 -11.88
N ARG A 40 4.15 -13.73 -11.51
CA ARG A 40 5.27 -14.65 -11.80
C ARG A 40 5.69 -15.48 -10.59
N MET A 41 5.12 -15.21 -9.42
CA MET A 41 5.51 -15.83 -8.16
C MET A 41 4.44 -16.83 -7.69
N SER A 42 4.89 -17.85 -6.96
CA SER A 42 3.95 -18.70 -6.23
C SER A 42 3.43 -17.97 -5.00
N GLU A 43 2.23 -18.32 -4.56
CA GLU A 43 1.64 -17.80 -3.32
C GLU A 43 2.56 -18.03 -2.11
N SER A 44 3.23 -19.18 -2.02
CA SER A 44 4.18 -19.47 -0.95
C SER A 44 5.37 -18.51 -0.96
N ALA A 45 5.93 -18.20 -2.14
CA ALA A 45 7.03 -17.26 -2.27
C ALA A 45 6.61 -15.84 -1.90
N ILE A 46 5.38 -15.44 -2.25
CA ILE A 46 4.81 -14.14 -1.84
C ILE A 46 4.64 -14.10 -0.31
N ALA A 47 4.11 -15.17 0.29
CA ALA A 47 3.93 -15.23 1.74
C ALA A 47 5.27 -15.18 2.50
N ASP A 48 6.28 -15.91 2.03
CA ASP A 48 7.61 -15.92 2.64
C ASP A 48 8.27 -14.52 2.51
N PHE A 49 8.18 -13.88 1.32
CA PHE A 49 8.63 -12.50 1.12
C PHE A 49 7.93 -11.51 2.07
N LEU A 50 6.61 -11.62 2.22
CA LEU A 50 5.83 -10.74 3.09
C LEU A 50 6.22 -10.90 4.56
N ALA A 51 6.52 -12.12 5.00
CA ALA A 51 7.00 -12.37 6.36
C ALA A 51 8.37 -11.73 6.63
N GLU A 52 9.22 -11.62 5.61
CA GLU A 52 10.54 -10.98 5.73
C GLU A 52 10.46 -9.45 5.63
N ILE A 53 9.74 -8.91 4.64
CA ILE A 53 9.75 -7.47 4.33
C ILE A 53 9.12 -6.62 5.43
N VAL A 54 8.19 -7.15 6.24
CA VAL A 54 7.59 -6.40 7.36
C VAL A 54 8.58 -6.12 8.49
N HIS A 55 9.70 -6.83 8.52
CA HIS A 55 10.81 -6.57 9.44
C HIS A 55 11.91 -5.71 8.82
N ALA A 56 11.83 -5.42 7.52
CA ALA A 56 12.77 -4.56 6.84
C ALA A 56 12.45 -3.08 7.11
N GLU A 57 13.48 -2.23 7.01
CA GLU A 57 13.33 -0.77 7.15
C GLU A 57 12.77 -0.11 5.87
N THR A 58 12.56 -0.89 4.81
CA THR A 58 12.16 -0.45 3.48
C THR A 58 10.83 -1.09 3.05
N GLY A 59 9.97 -0.31 2.39
CA GLY A 59 8.80 -0.86 1.69
C GLY A 59 9.14 -1.41 0.30
N PHE A 60 8.14 -2.01 -0.34
CA PHE A 60 8.23 -2.61 -1.66
C PHE A 60 7.14 -2.09 -2.60
N VAL A 61 7.39 -2.23 -3.90
CA VAL A 61 6.40 -2.01 -4.97
C VAL A 61 5.99 -3.38 -5.49
N ALA A 62 4.69 -3.62 -5.60
CA ALA A 62 4.16 -4.82 -6.24
C ALA A 62 3.78 -4.52 -7.69
N ARG A 63 3.88 -5.49 -8.58
CA ARG A 63 3.42 -5.37 -9.97
C ARG A 63 2.44 -6.48 -10.32
N THR A 64 1.29 -6.11 -10.89
CA THR A 64 0.29 -7.03 -11.40
C THR A 64 -0.72 -6.33 -12.31
N ASP A 65 -1.30 -7.07 -13.25
CA ASP A 65 -2.47 -6.63 -14.03
C ASP A 65 -3.78 -7.24 -13.53
N SER A 66 -3.69 -8.11 -12.53
CA SER A 66 -4.83 -8.80 -11.92
C SER A 66 -5.35 -8.02 -10.72
N GLY A 67 -6.63 -7.66 -10.77
CA GLY A 67 -7.32 -7.06 -9.61
C GLY A 67 -7.34 -8.01 -8.40
N GLY A 68 -7.43 -9.32 -8.63
CA GLY A 68 -7.37 -10.33 -7.57
C GLY A 68 -6.00 -10.37 -6.89
N SER A 69 -4.92 -10.38 -7.67
CA SER A 69 -3.54 -10.34 -7.16
C SER A 69 -3.27 -9.03 -6.40
N ALA A 70 -3.82 -7.90 -6.88
CA ALA A 70 -3.70 -6.61 -6.21
C ALA A 70 -4.44 -6.57 -4.86
N LEU A 71 -5.64 -7.16 -4.78
CA LEU A 71 -6.35 -7.28 -3.51
C LEU A 71 -5.64 -8.25 -2.56
N ALA A 72 -5.16 -9.38 -3.08
CA ALA A 72 -4.43 -10.38 -2.32
C ALA A 72 -3.16 -9.80 -1.69
N ILE A 73 -2.34 -9.05 -2.44
CA ILE A 73 -1.12 -8.46 -1.86
C ILE A 73 -1.42 -7.46 -0.76
N VAL A 74 -2.47 -6.64 -0.90
CA VAL A 74 -2.92 -5.72 0.16
C VAL A 74 -3.32 -6.52 1.40
N ALA A 75 -4.14 -7.57 1.23
CA ALA A 75 -4.57 -8.43 2.33
C ALA A 75 -3.40 -9.14 3.01
N GLY A 76 -2.48 -9.69 2.22
CA GLY A 76 -1.27 -10.37 2.69
C GLY A 76 -0.34 -9.43 3.47
N THR A 77 -0.12 -8.20 2.99
CA THR A 77 0.69 -7.21 3.73
C THR A 77 0.06 -6.85 5.06
N VAL A 78 -1.25 -6.63 5.10
CA VAL A 78 -1.97 -6.36 6.36
C VAL A 78 -1.85 -7.56 7.30
N ALA A 79 -2.06 -8.79 6.81
CA ALA A 79 -1.93 -9.99 7.61
C ALA A 79 -0.52 -10.15 8.20
N ALA A 80 0.52 -9.91 7.40
CA ALA A 80 1.90 -9.96 7.85
C ALA A 80 2.18 -8.94 8.97
N LEU A 81 1.66 -7.71 8.84
CA LEU A 81 1.79 -6.66 9.86
C LEU A 81 0.98 -6.94 11.13
N CYS A 82 -0.15 -7.63 11.01
CA CYS A 82 -1.01 -7.99 12.13
C CYS A 82 -0.62 -9.32 12.80
N GLY A 83 0.35 -10.06 12.24
CA GLY A 83 0.71 -11.40 12.72
C GLY A 83 -0.35 -12.47 12.43
N GLU A 84 -1.20 -12.24 11.43
CA GLU A 84 -2.25 -13.15 10.97
C GLU A 84 -1.72 -14.13 9.91
N ASP A 85 -2.55 -15.11 9.52
CA ASP A 85 -2.19 -16.09 8.48
C ASP A 85 -2.10 -15.43 7.09
N ILE A 86 -0.86 -15.14 6.67
CA ILE A 86 -0.55 -14.52 5.37
C ILE A 86 -1.08 -15.37 4.21
N ARG A 87 -0.93 -16.69 4.26
CA ARG A 87 -1.34 -17.58 3.17
C ARG A 87 -2.85 -17.61 3.02
N ARG A 88 -3.57 -17.61 4.14
CA ARG A 88 -5.02 -17.48 4.13
C ARG A 88 -5.44 -16.13 3.54
N ALA A 89 -4.83 -15.03 3.96
CA ALA A 89 -5.17 -13.70 3.48
C ALA A 89 -4.90 -13.52 1.98
N LEU A 90 -3.87 -14.15 1.42
CA LEU A 90 -3.60 -14.15 -0.02
C LEU A 90 -4.67 -14.91 -0.82
N ARG A 91 -5.22 -16.01 -0.29
CA ARG A 91 -6.25 -16.83 -0.98
C ARG A 91 -7.66 -16.28 -0.84
N ASP A 92 -7.98 -15.78 0.35
CA ASP A 92 -9.30 -15.35 0.74
C ASP A 92 -9.22 -14.00 1.47
N PRO A 93 -9.10 -12.88 0.72
CA PRO A 93 -9.04 -11.55 1.29
C PRO A 93 -10.31 -11.16 2.06
N ASP A 94 -10.18 -10.94 3.37
CA ASP A 94 -11.30 -10.49 4.22
C ASP A 94 -11.55 -8.98 4.07
N LEU A 95 -12.49 -8.62 3.20
CA LEU A 95 -12.87 -7.22 2.98
C LEU A 95 -13.47 -6.54 4.22
N VAL A 96 -14.12 -7.28 5.12
CA VAL A 96 -14.70 -6.71 6.35
C VAL A 96 -13.58 -6.30 7.29
N PHE A 97 -12.59 -7.17 7.46
CA PHE A 97 -11.39 -6.87 8.24
C PHE A 97 -10.61 -5.69 7.65
N LEU A 98 -10.34 -5.71 6.34
CA LEU A 98 -9.60 -4.64 5.67
C LEU A 98 -10.28 -3.26 5.76
N ARG A 99 -11.62 -3.23 5.71
CA ARG A 99 -12.39 -1.98 5.90
C ARG A 99 -12.44 -1.51 7.35
N GLY A 100 -12.22 -2.42 8.30
CA GLY A 100 -12.19 -2.16 9.73
C GLY A 100 -10.82 -1.74 10.27
N LEU A 101 -9.81 -1.57 9.41
CA LEU A 101 -8.45 -1.26 9.84
C LEU A 101 -8.37 0.07 10.59
N LYS A 102 -7.62 0.04 11.69
CA LYS A 102 -7.31 1.24 12.46
C LYS A 102 -6.35 2.14 11.67
N PRO A 103 -6.37 3.47 11.90
CA PRO A 103 -5.48 4.40 11.22
C PRO A 103 -3.99 4.04 11.25
N SER A 104 -3.49 3.45 12.33
CA SER A 104 -2.08 3.02 12.45
C SER A 104 -1.75 1.80 11.57
N ALA A 105 -2.69 0.86 11.41
CA ALA A 105 -2.51 -0.29 10.55
C ALA A 105 -2.49 0.13 9.06
N ILE A 106 -3.31 1.13 8.70
CA ILE A 106 -3.27 1.72 7.35
C ILE A 106 -1.92 2.37 7.08
N GLU A 107 -1.37 3.16 8.02
CA GLU A 107 -0.05 3.76 7.87
C GLU A 107 1.06 2.72 7.72
N ALA A 108 1.08 1.71 8.60
CA ALA A 108 2.06 0.64 8.52
C ALA A 108 1.98 -0.08 7.18
N THR A 109 0.76 -0.37 6.71
CA THR A 109 0.56 -1.02 5.40
C THR A 109 1.05 -0.14 4.26
N ARG A 110 0.81 1.17 4.30
CA ARG A 110 1.27 2.10 3.25
C ARG A 110 2.77 2.40 3.31
N ALA A 111 3.40 2.21 4.47
CA ALA A 111 4.85 2.28 4.62
C ALA A 111 5.55 1.04 4.04
N VAL A 112 4.92 -0.13 4.14
CA VAL A 112 5.45 -1.40 3.60
C VAL A 112 5.07 -1.58 2.13
N LEU A 113 3.80 -1.47 1.77
CA LEU A 113 3.33 -1.53 0.37
C LEU A 113 3.23 -0.11 -0.21
N LEU A 114 4.29 0.27 -0.91
CA LEU A 114 4.46 1.62 -1.43
C LEU A 114 3.53 1.89 -2.62
N ALA A 115 3.44 0.93 -3.53
CA ALA A 115 2.60 1.01 -4.72
C ALA A 115 2.22 -0.36 -5.28
N VAL A 116 1.14 -0.38 -6.06
CA VAL A 116 0.81 -1.43 -7.01
C VAL A 116 0.98 -0.85 -8.41
N GLU A 117 2.03 -1.25 -9.10
CA GLU A 117 2.26 -0.97 -10.51
C GLU A 117 1.41 -1.88 -11.39
N THR A 118 0.78 -1.30 -12.40
CA THR A 118 -0.10 -2.04 -13.30
C THR A 118 -0.18 -1.39 -14.67
N GLY A 119 -0.35 -2.22 -15.71
CA GLY A 119 -0.77 -1.81 -17.04
C GLY A 119 -2.29 -1.76 -17.20
N ALA A 120 -3.05 -2.25 -16.22
CA ALA A 120 -4.51 -2.29 -16.20
C ALA A 120 -5.10 -1.53 -14.98
N PRO A 121 -4.91 -0.20 -14.89
CA PRO A 121 -5.27 0.58 -13.70
C PRO A 121 -6.76 0.52 -13.36
N GLU A 122 -7.65 0.43 -14.36
CA GLU A 122 -9.09 0.33 -14.14
C GLU A 122 -9.49 -1.00 -13.50
N THR A 123 -8.86 -2.10 -13.92
CA THR A 123 -9.08 -3.45 -13.36
C THR A 123 -8.67 -3.48 -11.90
N VAL A 124 -7.48 -2.96 -11.59
CA VAL A 124 -6.96 -2.90 -10.22
C VAL A 124 -7.80 -1.96 -9.35
N ALA A 125 -8.16 -0.78 -9.88
CA ALA A 125 -9.00 0.17 -9.15
C ALA A 125 -10.38 -0.39 -8.82
N SER A 126 -11.00 -1.13 -9.75
CA SER A 126 -12.28 -1.78 -9.52
C SER A 126 -12.21 -2.83 -8.41
N ALA A 127 -11.15 -3.65 -8.38
CA ALA A 127 -10.97 -4.65 -7.34
C ALA A 127 -10.72 -4.05 -5.95
N LEU A 128 -10.02 -2.90 -5.88
CA LEU A 128 -9.72 -2.21 -4.63
C LEU A 128 -10.84 -1.25 -4.19
N ALA A 129 -11.81 -0.93 -5.05
CA ALA A 129 -12.91 -0.02 -4.75
C ALA A 129 -13.68 -0.32 -3.46
N PRO A 130 -13.92 -1.59 -3.05
CA PRO A 130 -14.57 -1.90 -1.78
C PRO A 130 -13.81 -1.39 -0.54
N LEU A 131 -12.51 -1.14 -0.65
CA LEU A 131 -11.64 -0.67 0.44
C LEU A 131 -11.62 0.86 0.56
N ASN A 132 -12.19 1.59 -0.42
CA ASN A 132 -12.31 3.04 -0.34
C ASN A 132 -13.28 3.40 0.79
N SER A 133 -12.75 3.83 1.93
CA SER A 133 -13.56 4.38 3.02
C SER A 133 -14.16 5.71 2.56
N ARG A 134 -15.48 5.89 2.79
CA ARG A 134 -16.21 7.12 2.43
C ARG A 134 -15.93 8.28 3.39
#